data_AF-A0ABD2ZE45-F1
#
_entry.id   AF-A0ABD2ZE45-F1
#
_cell.length_a   1.000
_cell.length_b   1.000
_cell.length_c   1.000
_cell.angle_alpha   90.00
_cell.angle_beta   90.00
_cell.angle_gamma   90.00
#
_symmetry.space_group_name_H-M   'P 1'
#
loop_
_entity.id
_entity.type
_entity.pdbx_description
1 polymer ?
#
loop_
_entity_poly.entity_id
_entity_poly.type
_entity_poly.pdbx_seq_one_letter_code
_entity_poly.pdbx_strand_id
1 'polypeptide(L)'
;MKFYVITGFQEKGNEYVKKGKKCYSDAIDCYNRAINQKALADAEHSILYSNRAHVNLLLGNYRRALQDAEEAIKLSPTNVKAFYRAVKASMSLNLLAEAKSYCEKGLEQSPEMMN
;
A
#
# COMPACT_ATOMS: atom_id res chain seq x y z
N MET A 1 -5.84 23.79 -6.58
CA MET A 1 -7.10 23.00 -6.67
C MET A 1 -6.87 21.50 -6.91
N LYS A 2 -5.94 21.06 -7.79
CA LYS A 2 -5.69 19.61 -8.05
C LYS A 2 -5.15 18.81 -6.85
N PHE A 3 -4.24 19.36 -6.06
CA PHE A 3 -3.72 18.74 -4.84
C PHE A 3 -4.83 18.38 -3.83
N TYR A 4 -5.81 19.26 -3.66
CA TYR A 4 -6.93 19.09 -2.73
C TYR A 4 -7.91 17.96 -3.13
N VAL A 5 -8.00 17.67 -4.44
CA VAL A 5 -8.86 16.58 -4.95
C VAL A 5 -8.19 15.22 -4.72
N ILE A 6 -6.87 15.15 -4.86
CA ILE A 6 -6.07 13.96 -4.60
C ILE A 6 -6.19 13.54 -3.13
N THR A 7 -5.97 14.49 -2.21
CA THR A 7 -6.09 14.25 -0.77
C THR A 7 -7.51 13.83 -0.40
N GLY A 8 -8.53 14.43 -1.03
CA GLY A 8 -9.92 14.06 -0.80
C GLY A 8 -10.28 12.62 -1.19
N PHE A 9 -9.72 12.08 -2.28
CA PHE A 9 -9.93 10.66 -2.62
C PHE A 9 -9.19 9.72 -1.66
N GLN A 10 -7.96 10.06 -1.26
CA GLN A 10 -7.21 9.30 -0.27
C GLN A 10 -7.95 9.23 1.07
N GLU A 11 -8.44 10.37 1.57
CA GLU A 11 -9.17 10.49 2.83
C GLU A 11 -10.46 9.66 2.80
N LYS A 12 -11.27 9.81 1.75
CA LYS A 12 -12.48 9.00 1.57
C LYS A 12 -12.18 7.50 1.51
N GLY A 13 -11.12 7.11 0.80
CA GLY A 13 -10.66 5.73 0.78
C GLY A 13 -10.37 5.21 2.19
N ASN A 14 -9.61 5.98 2.98
CA ASN A 14 -9.29 5.64 4.36
C ASN A 14 -10.53 5.57 5.27
N GLU A 15 -11.53 6.43 5.07
CA GLU A 15 -12.80 6.36 5.79
C GLU A 15 -13.56 5.08 5.47
N TYR A 16 -13.63 4.68 4.20
CA TYR A 16 -14.24 3.41 3.81
C TYR A 16 -13.51 2.20 4.40
N VAL A 17 -12.18 2.24 4.52
CA VAL A 17 -11.43 1.20 5.24
C VAL A 17 -11.86 1.11 6.70
N LYS A 18 -12.05 2.24 7.38
CA LYS A 18 -12.54 2.27 8.78
C LYS A 18 -13.96 1.73 8.92
N LYS A 19 -14.82 1.89 7.90
CA LYS A 19 -16.19 1.33 7.86
C LYS A 19 -16.23 -0.19 7.68
N GLY A 20 -15.11 -0.81 7.33
CA GLY A 20 -14.94 -2.27 7.32
C GLY A 20 -15.31 -2.95 6.01
N LYS A 21 -15.39 -4.28 6.04
CA LYS A 21 -15.36 -5.16 4.85
C LYS A 21 -16.37 -4.82 3.76
N LYS A 22 -17.57 -4.36 4.15
CA LYS A 22 -18.63 -3.99 3.20
C LYS A 22 -18.26 -2.78 2.32
N CYS A 23 -17.32 -1.96 2.76
CA CYS A 23 -16.89 -0.73 2.08
C CYS A 23 -15.51 -0.84 1.42
N TYR A 24 -14.87 -2.02 1.44
CA TYR A 24 -13.53 -2.17 0.88
C TYR A 24 -13.49 -2.00 -0.65
N SER A 25 -14.56 -2.32 -1.38
CA SER A 25 -14.68 -2.00 -2.80
C SER A 25 -14.65 -0.49 -3.04
N ASP A 26 -15.41 0.27 -2.24
CA ASP A 26 -15.46 1.73 -2.35
C ASP A 26 -14.10 2.37 -2.01
N ALA A 27 -13.39 1.79 -1.03
CA ALA A 27 -12.03 2.21 -0.70
C ALA A 27 -11.07 2.00 -1.89
N ILE A 28 -11.11 0.83 -2.54
CA ILE A 28 -10.31 0.53 -3.73
C ILE A 28 -10.62 1.52 -4.86
N ASP A 29 -11.90 1.81 -5.11
CA ASP A 29 -12.30 2.75 -6.15
C ASP A 29 -11.81 4.17 -5.87
N CYS A 30 -11.83 4.61 -4.61
CA CYS A 30 -11.26 5.88 -4.22
C CYS A 30 -9.75 5.93 -4.49
N TYR A 31 -9.00 4.90 -4.10
CA TYR A 31 -7.56 4.85 -4.36
C TYR A 31 -7.24 4.79 -5.85
N ASN A 32 -8.01 4.04 -6.65
CA ASN A 32 -7.85 4.00 -8.10
C ASN A 32 -8.02 5.39 -8.73
N ARG A 33 -9.07 6.11 -8.33
CA ARG A 33 -9.31 7.48 -8.82
C ARG A 33 -8.21 8.45 -8.41
N ALA A 34 -7.65 8.29 -7.22
CA ALA A 34 -6.51 9.07 -6.74
C ALA A 34 -5.25 8.77 -7.58
N ILE A 35 -4.88 7.49 -7.72
CA ILE A 35 -3.70 7.04 -8.47
C ILE A 35 -3.72 7.51 -9.92
N ASN A 36 -4.90 7.55 -10.56
CA ASN A 36 -5.03 7.98 -11.95
C ASN A 36 -4.92 9.51 -12.16
N GLN A 37 -4.70 10.30 -11.10
CA GLN A 37 -4.49 11.75 -11.23
C GLN A 37 -3.05 12.05 -11.66
N LYS A 38 -2.89 12.75 -12.79
CA LYS A 38 -1.59 13.09 -13.40
C LYS A 38 -0.64 13.98 -12.57
N ALA A 39 -1.05 14.46 -11.40
CA ALA A 39 -0.34 15.49 -10.64
C ALA A 39 0.28 14.99 -9.33
N LEU A 40 0.32 13.68 -9.13
CA LEU A 40 0.86 13.03 -7.93
C LEU A 40 2.39 12.91 -8.01
N ALA A 41 3.07 13.24 -6.93
CA ALA A 41 4.48 12.89 -6.74
C ALA A 41 4.64 11.39 -6.42
N ASP A 42 5.85 10.84 -6.62
CA ASP A 42 6.12 9.41 -6.38
C ASP A 42 5.83 8.99 -4.93
N ALA A 43 6.15 9.84 -3.95
CA ALA A 43 5.84 9.58 -2.55
C ALA A 43 4.32 9.47 -2.28
N GLU A 44 3.51 10.27 -2.97
CA GLU A 44 2.05 10.25 -2.83
C GLU A 44 1.45 9.02 -3.54
N HIS A 45 1.93 8.69 -4.74
CA HIS A 45 1.59 7.43 -5.40
C HIS A 45 1.94 6.24 -4.52
N SER A 46 3.13 6.23 -3.91
CA SER A 46 3.57 5.17 -3.01
C SER A 46 2.59 4.97 -1.86
N ILE A 47 2.14 6.06 -1.21
CA ILE A 47 1.13 5.98 -0.15
C ILE A 47 -0.17 5.35 -0.65
N LEU A 48 -0.66 5.76 -1.82
CA LEU A 48 -1.91 5.27 -2.40
C LEU A 48 -1.85 3.79 -2.77
N TYR A 49 -0.79 3.36 -3.46
CA TYR A 49 -0.54 1.94 -3.76
C TYR A 49 -0.44 1.13 -2.48
N SER A 50 0.30 1.63 -1.48
CA SER A 50 0.43 0.96 -0.19
C SER A 50 -0.91 0.85 0.55
N ASN A 51 -1.78 1.85 0.48
CA ASN A 51 -3.12 1.78 1.06
C ASN A 51 -4.03 0.81 0.29
N ARG A 52 -3.96 0.78 -1.04
CA ARG A 52 -4.70 -0.21 -1.85
C ARG A 52 -4.22 -1.64 -1.57
N ALA A 53 -2.91 -1.85 -1.37
CA ALA A 53 -2.33 -3.12 -0.95
C ALA A 53 -2.93 -3.60 0.38
N HIS A 54 -3.10 -2.69 1.35
CA HIS A 54 -3.71 -3.01 2.63
C HIS A 54 -5.14 -3.55 2.47
N VAL A 55 -5.96 -2.88 1.66
CA VAL A 55 -7.35 -3.31 1.44
C VAL A 55 -7.40 -4.63 0.68
N ASN A 56 -6.51 -4.83 -0.30
CA ASN A 56 -6.36 -6.11 -0.99
C ASN A 56 -5.95 -7.24 -0.03
N LEU A 57 -5.08 -7.01 0.95
CA LEU A 57 -4.77 -7.98 2.02
C LEU A 57 -6.03 -8.34 2.82
N LEU A 58 -6.80 -7.34 3.25
CA LEU A 58 -8.02 -7.54 4.04
C LEU A 58 -9.11 -8.31 3.27
N LEU A 59 -9.11 -8.20 1.94
CA LEU A 59 -10.00 -8.94 1.05
C LEU A 59 -9.49 -10.35 0.68
N GLY A 60 -8.25 -10.70 1.04
CA GLY A 60 -7.62 -11.96 0.62
C GLY A 60 -7.06 -11.95 -0.81
N ASN A 61 -6.99 -10.78 -1.45
CA ASN A 61 -6.45 -10.61 -2.80
C ASN A 61 -4.91 -10.53 -2.77
N TYR A 62 -4.25 -11.55 -2.23
CA TYR A 62 -2.83 -11.48 -1.87
C TYR A 62 -1.90 -11.15 -3.03
N ARG A 63 -2.15 -11.67 -4.24
CA ARG A 63 -1.34 -11.36 -5.42
C ARG A 63 -1.44 -9.88 -5.83
N ARG A 64 -2.64 -9.30 -5.79
CA ARG A 64 -2.85 -7.87 -6.05
C ARG A 64 -2.23 -7.01 -4.95
N ALA A 65 -2.35 -7.46 -3.70
CA ALA A 65 -1.71 -6.78 -2.57
C ALA A 65 -0.19 -6.74 -2.71
N LEU A 66 0.42 -7.83 -3.15
CA LEU A 66 1.87 -7.89 -3.38
C LEU A 66 2.28 -6.93 -4.50
N GLN A 67 1.59 -6.96 -5.64
CA GLN A 67 1.85 -6.04 -6.76
C GLN A 67 1.75 -4.57 -6.35
N ASP A 68 0.69 -4.21 -5.60
CA ASP A 68 0.51 -2.86 -5.09
C ASP A 68 1.63 -2.46 -4.11
N ALA A 69 2.06 -3.39 -3.24
CA ALA A 69 3.14 -3.14 -2.31
C ALA A 69 4.50 -2.95 -3.02
N GLU A 70 4.77 -3.74 -4.05
CA GLU A 70 5.97 -3.65 -4.88
C GLU A 70 6.06 -2.31 -5.61
N GLU A 71 4.95 -1.85 -6.23
CA GLU A 71 4.94 -0.53 -6.88
C GLU A 71 5.13 0.59 -5.85
N ALA A 72 4.53 0.46 -4.65
CA ALA A 72 4.75 1.43 -3.59
C ALA A 72 6.21 1.50 -3.12
N ILE A 73 6.90 0.35 -2.99
CA ILE A 73 8.32 0.27 -2.63
C ILE A 73 9.20 0.90 -3.72
N LYS A 74 8.91 0.59 -4.99
CA LYS A 74 9.65 1.15 -6.13
C LYS A 74 9.58 2.68 -6.19
N LEU A 75 8.39 3.23 -5.93
CA LEU A 75 8.15 4.67 -5.93
C LEU A 75 8.73 5.38 -4.70
N SER A 76 8.68 4.73 -3.54
CA SER A 76 9.30 5.24 -2.32
C SER A 76 9.87 4.10 -1.48
N PRO A 77 11.19 3.85 -1.60
CA PRO A 77 11.88 2.82 -0.83
C PRO A 77 11.89 3.07 0.67
N THR A 78 11.50 4.26 1.14
CA THR A 78 11.41 4.57 2.58
C THR A 78 10.02 4.27 3.17
N ASN A 79 9.06 3.83 2.34
CA ASN A 79 7.72 3.49 2.81
C ASN A 79 7.70 2.12 3.51
N VAL A 80 8.08 2.09 4.79
CA VAL A 80 8.14 0.86 5.62
C VAL A 80 6.81 0.09 5.64
N LYS A 81 5.67 0.79 5.56
CA LYS A 81 4.36 0.12 5.50
C LYS A 81 4.19 -0.71 4.22
N ALA A 82 4.79 -0.29 3.11
CA ALA A 82 4.76 -1.05 1.86
C ALA A 82 5.54 -2.38 2.01
N PHE A 83 6.73 -2.37 2.62
CA PHE A 83 7.46 -3.60 2.93
C PHE A 83 6.66 -4.53 3.82
N TYR A 84 6.07 -4.02 4.91
CA TYR A 84 5.21 -4.82 5.78
C TYR A 84 4.06 -5.50 5.02
N ARG A 85 3.44 -4.77 4.06
CA ARG A 85 2.36 -5.29 3.22
C ARG A 85 2.87 -6.35 2.23
N ALA A 86 4.05 -6.15 1.64
CA ALA A 86 4.70 -7.13 0.77
C ALA A 86 5.03 -8.43 1.53
N VAL A 87 5.56 -8.33 2.75
CA VAL A 87 5.82 -9.48 3.65
C VAL A 87 4.53 -10.24 3.90
N LYS A 88 3.47 -9.56 4.35
CA LYS A 88 2.18 -10.21 4.61
C LYS A 88 1.60 -10.90 3.38
N ALA A 89 1.62 -10.23 2.23
CA ALA A 89 1.11 -10.78 0.99
C ALA A 89 1.91 -12.02 0.56
N SER A 90 3.24 -11.95 0.64
CA SER A 90 4.14 -13.05 0.32
C SER A 90 3.93 -14.25 1.24
N MET A 91 3.80 -14.04 2.55
CA MET A 91 3.46 -15.10 3.51
C MET A 91 2.13 -15.77 3.18
N SER A 92 1.09 -14.99 2.87
CA SER A 92 -0.22 -15.54 2.48
C SER A 92 -0.20 -16.30 1.15
N LEU A 93 0.79 -16.04 0.29
CA LEU A 93 1.04 -16.77 -0.96
C LEU A 93 2.05 -17.93 -0.80
N ASN A 94 2.55 -18.18 0.41
CA ASN A 94 3.61 -19.14 0.70
C ASN A 94 4.95 -18.84 -0.03
N LEU A 95 5.20 -17.57 -0.34
CA LEU A 95 6.44 -17.05 -0.94
C LEU A 95 7.41 -16.65 0.17
N LEU A 96 7.96 -17.63 0.87
CA LEU A 96 8.70 -17.41 2.12
C LEU A 96 10.06 -16.73 1.90
N ALA A 97 10.72 -17.00 0.77
CA ALA A 97 12.01 -16.37 0.43
C ALA A 97 11.83 -14.87 0.16
N GLU A 98 10.79 -14.51 -0.58
CA GLU A 98 10.40 -13.14 -0.88
C GLU A 98 9.97 -12.41 0.40
N ALA A 99 9.16 -13.06 1.24
CA ALA A 99 8.77 -12.50 2.54
C ALA A 99 9.99 -12.16 3.40
N LYS A 100 10.98 -13.05 3.47
CA LYS A 100 12.24 -12.80 4.19
C LYS A 100 13.00 -11.62 3.58
N SER A 101 13.15 -11.59 2.26
CA SER A 101 13.85 -10.50 1.56
C SER A 101 13.19 -9.13 1.79
N TYR A 102 11.85 -9.05 1.72
CA TYR A 102 11.13 -7.81 2.01
C TYR A 102 11.23 -7.38 3.47
N CYS A 103 11.32 -8.33 4.41
CA CYS A 103 11.52 -8.04 5.82
C CYS A 103 12.90 -7.41 6.05
N GLU A 104 13.96 -8.03 5.54
CA GLU A 104 15.35 -7.54 5.64
C GLU A 104 15.48 -6.14 5.04
N LYS A 105 15.03 -5.96 3.79
CA LYS A 105 15.04 -4.65 3.13
C LYS A 105 14.23 -3.61 3.90
N GLY A 106 13.09 -3.98 4.46
CA GLY A 106 12.25 -3.06 5.25
C GLY A 106 12.93 -2.59 6.54
N LEU A 107 13.70 -3.46 7.19
CA LEU A 107 14.46 -3.14 8.40
C LEU A 107 15.65 -2.21 8.10
N GLU A 108 16.32 -2.40 6.96
CA GLU A 108 17.41 -1.51 6.51
C GLU A 108 16.95 -0.05 6.34
N GLN A 109 15.67 0.17 6.00
CA GLN A 109 15.10 1.51 5.83
C GLN A 109 14.75 2.20 7.16
N SER A 110 14.75 1.46 8.28
CA SER A 110 14.44 1.98 9.61
C SER A 110 15.47 1.47 10.64
N PRO A 111 16.67 2.07 10.68
CA PRO A 111 17.77 1.63 11.56
C PRO A 111 17.43 1.60 13.06
N GLU A 112 16.40 2.34 13.49
CA GLU A 112 15.94 2.38 14.88
C GLU A 112 15.33 1.07 15.38
N MET A 113 14.95 0.13 14.51
CA MET A 113 14.40 -1.17 14.93
C MET A 113 15.46 -2.29 15.08
N MET A 114 16.74 -1.99 14.83
CA MET A 114 17.83 -2.98 14.90
C MET A 114 18.65 -2.94 16.20
N ASN A 115 18.28 -2.09 17.17
CA ASN A 115 18.95 -1.98 18.47
C ASN A 115 18.01 -2.34 19.64
#